data_AF-A0A822H7Z7-F1
#
_entry.id   AF-A0A822H7Z7-F1
#
_cell.length_a   1.000
_cell.length_b   1.000
_cell.length_c   1.000
_cell.angle_alpha   90.00
_cell.angle_beta   90.00
_cell.angle_gamma   90.00
#
_symmetry.space_group_name_H-M   'P 1'
#
loop_
_entity.id
_entity.type
_entity.pdbx_description
1 polymer ?
#
loop_
_entity_poly.entity_id
_entity_poly.type
_entity_poly.pdbx_seq_one_letter_code
_entity_poly.pdbx_strand_id
1 'polypeptide(L)'
;MQPELALIRQDIHAHPETAMQEIRTAALVASKLKQWGLTVTEEVGRLGVVGTLQSNKPGSRSIGLRADMDALELTEQNDVPYVSTTP
;
A
#
# COMPACT_ATOMS: atom_id res chain seq x y z
N MET A 1 3.15 12.83 12.17
CA MET A 1 3.30 11.84 11.09
C MET A 1 4.47 12.28 10.22
N GLN A 2 5.29 11.35 9.68
CA GLN A 2 6.32 11.77 8.72
C GLN A 2 5.64 12.37 7.46
N PRO A 3 6.12 13.51 6.93
CA PRO A 3 5.45 14.20 5.82
C PRO A 3 5.22 13.32 4.58
N GLU A 4 6.19 12.47 4.23
CA GLU A 4 6.08 11.55 3.10
C GLU A 4 4.92 10.55 3.28
N LEU A 5 4.80 9.95 4.47
CA LEU A 5 3.73 8.99 4.75
C LEU A 5 2.35 9.65 4.71
N ALA A 6 2.25 10.93 5.11
CA ALA A 6 1.01 11.69 5.01
C ALA A 6 0.59 11.88 3.54
N LEU A 7 1.55 12.20 2.67
CA LEU A 7 1.31 12.36 1.23
C LEU A 7 0.89 11.03 0.57
N ILE A 8 1.55 9.92 0.91
CA ILE A 8 1.16 8.58 0.41
C ILE A 8 -0.27 8.25 0.84
N ARG A 9 -0.61 8.49 2.11
CA ARG A 9 -1.96 8.24 2.63
C ARG A 9 -3.01 9.12 1.93
N GLN A 10 -2.71 10.39 1.68
CA GLN A 10 -3.59 11.31 0.95
C GLN A 10 -3.78 10.90 -0.50
N ASP A 11 -2.72 10.43 -1.16
CA ASP A 11 -2.77 9.97 -2.54
C ASP A 11 -3.62 8.70 -2.70
N ILE A 12 -3.45 7.71 -1.81
CA ILE A 12 -4.28 6.49 -1.80
C ILE A 12 -5.73 6.84 -1.49
N HIS A 13 -5.98 7.76 -0.55
CA HIS A 13 -7.33 8.21 -0.21
C HIS A 13 -8.04 8.84 -1.42
N ALA A 14 -7.37 9.75 -2.12
CA ALA A 14 -7.98 10.46 -3.26
C ALA A 14 -8.23 9.54 -4.47
N HIS A 15 -7.52 8.41 -4.58
CA HIS A 15 -7.61 7.46 -5.70
C HIS A 15 -7.94 6.04 -5.19
N PRO A 16 -9.14 5.83 -4.61
CA PRO A 16 -9.51 4.54 -4.08
C PRO A 16 -9.67 3.50 -5.21
N GLU A 17 -9.30 2.26 -4.93
CA GLU A 17 -9.52 1.12 -5.82
C GLU A 17 -10.20 -0.01 -5.04
N THR A 18 -11.26 -0.58 -5.60
CA THR A 18 -12.04 -1.64 -4.94
C THR A 18 -11.35 -3.00 -5.01
N ALA A 19 -11.89 -3.94 -4.21
CA ALA A 19 -11.46 -5.33 -4.14
C ALA A 19 -11.13 -5.92 -5.54
N MET A 20 -9.90 -6.42 -5.70
CA MET A 20 -9.37 -7.07 -6.91
C MET A 20 -9.15 -6.12 -8.11
N GLN A 21 -9.11 -4.82 -7.87
CA GLN A 21 -8.87 -3.77 -8.87
C GLN A 21 -7.77 -2.78 -8.47
N GLU A 22 -7.03 -3.06 -7.39
CA GLU A 22 -6.03 -2.20 -6.74
C GLU A 22 -4.69 -2.11 -7.49
N ILE A 23 -4.75 -1.91 -8.81
CA ILE A 23 -3.59 -1.95 -9.71
C ILE A 23 -2.63 -0.80 -9.40
N ARG A 24 -3.15 0.43 -9.25
CA ARG A 24 -2.36 1.62 -8.93
C ARG A 24 -1.77 1.51 -7.53
N THR A 25 -2.57 1.08 -6.57
CA THR A 25 -2.21 1.03 -5.15
C THR A 25 -1.15 -0.04 -4.92
N ALA A 26 -1.30 -1.22 -5.52
CA ALA A 26 -0.28 -2.27 -5.49
C ALA A 26 1.05 -1.78 -6.09
N ALA A 27 1.01 -1.13 -7.26
CA ALA A 27 2.21 -0.59 -7.90
C ALA A 27 2.89 0.51 -7.07
N LEU A 28 2.11 1.39 -6.43
CA LEU A 28 2.62 2.41 -5.52
C LEU A 28 3.35 1.79 -4.32
N VAL A 29 2.72 0.81 -3.66
CA VAL A 29 3.29 0.13 -2.49
C VAL A 29 4.57 -0.63 -2.88
N ALA A 30 4.56 -1.37 -3.98
CA ALA A 30 5.74 -2.07 -4.47
C ALA A 30 6.90 -1.11 -4.76
N SER A 31 6.62 0.03 -5.43
CA SER A 31 7.61 1.05 -5.72
C SER A 31 8.22 1.66 -4.45
N LYS A 32 7.40 2.00 -3.46
CA LYS A 32 7.88 2.56 -2.18
C LYS A 32 8.72 1.56 -1.38
N LEU A 33 8.29 0.30 -1.28
CA LEU A 33 9.05 -0.73 -0.59
C LEU A 33 10.42 -0.99 -1.26
N LYS A 34 10.47 -0.99 -2.60
CA LYS A 34 11.74 -1.05 -3.34
C LYS A 34 12.64 0.16 -3.06
N GLN A 35 12.09 1.37 -3.07
CA GLN A 35 12.83 2.62 -2.78
C GLN A 35 13.40 2.62 -1.36
N TRP A 36 12.70 2.01 -0.40
CA TRP A 36 13.17 1.85 0.98
C TRP A 36 14.14 0.69 1.17
N GLY A 37 14.50 -0.03 0.10
CA GLY A 37 15.54 -1.07 0.12
C GLY A 37 15.06 -2.45 0.54
N LEU A 38 13.76 -2.73 0.50
CA LEU A 38 13.25 -4.08 0.74
C LEU A 38 13.31 -4.93 -0.53
N THR A 39 13.44 -6.24 -0.34
CA THR A 39 13.17 -7.21 -1.42
C THR A 39 11.66 -7.32 -1.58
N VAL A 40 11.15 -7.07 -2.78
CA VAL A 40 9.70 -7.03 -3.04
C VAL A 40 9.29 -8.13 -4.00
N THR A 41 8.26 -8.88 -3.60
CA THR A 41 7.54 -9.82 -4.46
C THR A 41 6.17 -9.22 -4.78
N GLU A 42 5.90 -9.02 -6.06
CA GLU A 42 4.62 -8.51 -6.58
C GLU A 42 3.74 -9.67 -7.08
N GLU A 43 2.49 -9.36 -7.42
CA GLU A 43 1.52 -10.30 -8.02
C GLU A 43 1.19 -11.52 -7.15
N VAL A 44 1.38 -11.41 -5.83
CA VAL A 44 1.02 -12.47 -4.87
C VAL A 44 -0.50 -12.56 -4.81
N GLY A 45 -1.07 -13.60 -5.41
CA GLY A 45 -2.52 -13.69 -5.57
C GLY A 45 -3.06 -12.55 -6.43
N ARG A 46 -2.37 -12.22 -7.53
CA ARG A 46 -2.69 -11.20 -8.55
C ARG A 46 -2.26 -9.78 -8.21
N LEU A 47 -2.65 -9.22 -7.07
CA LEU A 47 -2.34 -7.81 -6.70
C LEU A 47 -1.63 -7.65 -5.35
N GLY A 48 -1.42 -8.75 -4.61
CA GLY A 48 -0.71 -8.70 -3.33
C GLY A 48 0.77 -8.34 -3.50
N VAL A 49 1.27 -7.56 -2.55
CA VAL A 49 2.68 -7.15 -2.47
C VAL A 49 3.28 -7.60 -1.16
N VAL A 50 4.44 -8.26 -1.21
CA VAL A 50 5.18 -8.71 -0.03
C VAL A 50 6.56 -8.07 -0.02
N GLY A 51 6.81 -7.18 0.95
CA GLY A 51 8.13 -6.63 1.24
C GLY A 51 8.86 -7.44 2.31
N THR A 52 10.07 -7.90 2.00
CA THR A 52 10.92 -8.67 2.91
C THR A 52 12.13 -7.84 3.32
N LEU A 53 12.27 -7.60 4.63
CA LEU A 53 13.47 -7.05 5.25
C LEU A 53 14.27 -8.18 5.90
N GLN A 54 15.41 -8.54 5.30
CA GLN A 54 16.28 -9.58 5.84
C GLN A 54 17.28 -8.97 6.84
N SER A 55 17.36 -9.55 8.03
CA SER A 55 18.39 -9.21 9.02
C SER A 55 19.74 -9.81 8.62
N ASN A 56 20.82 -9.08 8.86
CA ASN A 56 22.19 -9.57 8.69
C ASN A 56 22.66 -10.49 9.84
N LYS A 57 21.80 -10.73 10.85
CA LYS A 57 22.11 -11.62 11.97
C LYS A 57 21.78 -13.08 11.61
N PRO A 58 22.54 -14.05 12.15
CA PRO A 58 22.24 -15.47 11.94
C PRO A 58 20.87 -15.83 12.53
N GLY A 59 20.11 -16.65 11.80
CA GLY A 59 18.81 -17.17 12.21
C GLY A 59 17.79 -17.23 11.07
N SER A 60 16.74 -18.01 11.27
CA SER A 60 15.65 -18.22 10.29
C SER A 60 14.27 -17.80 10.81
N ARG A 61 14.20 -17.11 11.96
CA ARG A 61 12.94 -16.65 12.52
C ARG A 61 12.43 -15.46 11.73
N SER A 62 11.13 -15.48 11.43
CA SER A 62 10.43 -14.42 10.71
C SER A 62 9.12 -14.06 11.41
N ILE A 63 8.70 -12.81 11.25
CA ILE A 63 7.36 -12.34 11.61
C ILE A 63 6.73 -11.66 10.40
N GLY A 64 5.41 -11.69 10.30
CA GLY A 64 4.65 -11.02 9.25
C GLY A 64 3.90 -9.82 9.81
N LEU A 65 3.91 -8.70 9.09
CA LEU A 65 3.05 -7.54 9.31
C LEU A 65 2.11 -7.43 8.11
N ARG A 66 0.81 -7.23 8.36
CA ARG A 66 -0.23 -7.19 7.31
C ARG A 66 -0.98 -5.87 7.34
N ALA A 67 -1.17 -5.29 6.17
CA ALA A 67 -2.09 -4.19 5.91
C ALA A 67 -2.91 -4.53 4.67
N ASP A 68 -4.18 -4.14 4.65
CA ASP A 68 -5.06 -4.11 3.48
C ASP A 68 -4.86 -2.82 2.68
N MET A 69 -5.27 -2.85 1.42
CA MET A 69 -5.10 -1.75 0.46
C MET A 69 -6.38 -1.43 -0.31
N ASP A 70 -7.41 -2.27 -0.20
CA ASP A 70 -8.66 -2.14 -0.95
C ASP A 70 -9.60 -1.10 -0.31
N ALA A 71 -10.33 -0.41 -1.17
CA ALA A 71 -11.35 0.55 -0.81
C ALA A 71 -12.75 -0.06 -0.93
N LEU A 72 -13.73 0.69 -0.41
CA LEU A 72 -15.15 0.37 -0.52
C LEU A 72 -15.79 1.18 -1.63
N GLU A 73 -16.83 0.60 -2.24
CA GLU A 73 -17.68 1.28 -3.23
C GLU A 73 -18.73 2.13 -2.49
N LEU A 74 -18.36 3.36 -2.14
CA LEU A 74 -19.20 4.36 -1.49
C LEU A 74 -18.80 5.79 -1.89
N THR A 75 -19.80 6.66 -2.01
CA THR A 75 -19.55 8.10 -2.19
C THR A 75 -19.10 8.73 -0.88
N GLU A 76 -17.86 9.23 -0.84
CA GLU A 76 -17.34 9.95 0.32
C GLU A 76 -18.06 11.30 0.53
N GLN A 77 -18.40 11.62 1.78
CA GLN A 77 -19.09 12.87 2.16
C GLN A 77 -18.20 13.86 2.91
N ASN A 78 -16.92 13.54 3.11
CA ASN A 78 -16.00 14.41 3.82
C ASN A 78 -15.62 15.63 2.98
N ASP A 79 -15.43 16.77 3.63
CA ASP A 79 -14.91 18.00 3.01
C ASP A 79 -13.41 18.16 3.36
N VAL A 80 -12.57 17.39 2.66
CA VAL A 80 -11.11 17.40 2.82
C VAL A 80 -10.41 17.51 1.47
N PRO A 81 -9.21 18.12 1.38
CA PRO A 81 -8.52 18.33 0.09
C PRO A 81 -8.12 17.07 -0.69
N TYR A 82 -8.22 15.89 -0.06
CA TYR A 82 -7.84 14.59 -0.60
C TYR A 82 -9.03 13.62 -0.67
N VAL A 83 -10.25 14.15 -0.71
CA VAL A 83 -11.50 13.36 -0.86
C VAL A 83 -11.40 12.41 -2.05
N SER A 84 -11.96 11.20 -1.90
CA SER A 84 -12.08 10.19 -2.95
C SER A 84 -12.67 10.78 -4.23
N THR A 85 -11.97 10.59 -5.34
CA THR A 85 -12.39 11.11 -6.65
C THR A 85 -13.29 10.15 -7.42
N THR A 86 -13.40 8.91 -6.95
CA THR A 86 -14.31 7.88 -7.46
C THR A 86 -15.17 7.32 -6.32
N PRO A 87 -16.41 6.88 -6.59
CA PRO A 87 -17.22 6.14 -5.64
C PRO A 87 -16.58 4.81 -5.27
#